data_AF-A0AA37GV52-F1
#
_entry.id   AF-A0AA37GV52-F1
#
_cell.length_a   1.000
_cell.length_b   1.000
_cell.length_c   1.000
_cell.angle_alpha   90.00
_cell.angle_beta   90.00
_cell.angle_gamma   90.00
#
_symmetry.space_group_name_H-M   'P 1'
#
loop_
_entity.id
_entity.type
_entity.pdbx_description
1 polymer ?
#
loop_
_entity_poly.entity_id
_entity_poly.type
_entity_poly.pdbx_seq_one_letter_code
_entity_poly.pdbx_strand_id
1 'polypeptide(L)'
;MGPAAIFNDTQADFGAPLRSPHKLNAFTSSANNTTISIDPPLNPKHRWWWDRCAPLLISLLNSAESYTSEEKADHLRVFRDVVVPSFGIPTPNAKVRPLLTYDGSTFEPSWNFTKSDDGVIRYTFEPLGDTAGSEEDPFAGEIGRSMIPILSQVSSDVDLRWYEQLVSAWFVTPEEAIAARQKMPPHVKRIPQLFLAYDMKRSKRILKAYLFPVLKHFATGITTSELVFDMIPKLQPFGDKLAAPAKKLQKYLAVCKEPCLVEMMAIDCIDPSKARVKVYARTASNSKSVLADVFTLGGTQTDEATLKGVETAEKVWHLLLDEPQGMATDQRKDCRDLQNLHKGICFAFELKSGAERIDIKAHLPWGQTSRSDAQTIENFTQALRNLGSDESAKKFNRGASATANLPGRDYSKPGGLSYVSYNYNENGPYLSSYFSPKAQDQ
;
A
#
# COMPACT_ATOMS: atom_id res chain seq x y z
N MET A 1 39.52 -30.42 -42.81
CA MET A 1 39.40 -29.06 -43.38
C MET A 1 38.24 -28.36 -42.69
N GLY A 2 38.55 -27.53 -41.70
CA GLY A 2 37.60 -26.61 -41.08
C GLY A 2 38.28 -25.25 -41.00
N PRO A 3 37.66 -24.16 -41.47
CA PRO A 3 38.09 -22.81 -41.15
C PRO A 3 37.28 -22.33 -39.93
N ALA A 4 37.69 -21.37 -39.13
CA ALA A 4 38.93 -20.69 -38.81
C ALA A 4 38.47 -19.69 -37.74
N ALA A 5 39.06 -19.74 -36.54
CA ALA A 5 38.79 -18.76 -35.50
C ALA A 5 39.41 -17.42 -35.88
N ILE A 6 38.68 -16.33 -35.64
CA ILE A 6 39.23 -14.97 -35.60
C ILE A 6 39.02 -14.45 -34.18
N PHE A 7 40.14 -14.32 -33.47
CA PHE A 7 40.27 -13.52 -32.26
C PHE A 7 40.23 -12.03 -32.63
N ASN A 8 39.66 -11.21 -31.74
CA ASN A 8 40.19 -9.88 -31.50
C ASN A 8 40.09 -9.55 -30.02
N ASP A 9 41.27 -9.38 -29.42
CA ASP A 9 41.52 -8.76 -28.13
C ASP A 9 41.10 -7.29 -28.15
N THR A 10 40.38 -6.86 -27.12
CA THR A 10 40.58 -5.52 -26.57
C THR A 10 40.53 -5.59 -25.06
N GLN A 11 41.71 -5.40 -24.47
CA GLN A 11 41.96 -5.17 -23.05
C GLN A 11 41.05 -4.04 -22.52
N ALA A 12 40.29 -4.31 -21.46
CA ALA A 12 39.68 -3.27 -20.65
C ALA A 12 40.70 -2.81 -19.60
N ASP A 13 41.23 -1.63 -19.83
CA ASP A 13 42.16 -0.89 -18.99
C ASP A 13 41.47 -0.50 -17.67
N PHE A 14 41.85 -1.14 -16.56
CA PHE A 14 41.48 -0.75 -15.21
C PHE A 14 42.52 0.25 -14.69
N GLY A 15 42.27 1.56 -14.88
CA GLY A 15 43.25 2.57 -14.45
C GLY A 15 42.79 4.03 -14.48
N ALA A 16 42.24 4.49 -13.33
CA ALA A 16 42.33 5.85 -12.76
C ALA A 16 41.49 7.02 -13.36
N PRO A 17 41.31 8.16 -12.63
CA PRO A 17 41.44 8.44 -11.20
C PRO A 17 40.15 9.04 -10.55
N LEU A 18 40.07 8.94 -9.22
CA LEU A 18 39.19 9.77 -8.36
C LEU A 18 39.41 11.27 -8.67
N ARG A 19 38.36 12.02 -8.97
CA ARG A 19 38.43 13.49 -9.06
C ARG A 19 38.03 14.16 -7.74
N SER A 20 38.85 15.15 -7.39
CA SER A 20 38.74 16.06 -6.24
C SER A 20 37.55 17.03 -6.38
N PRO A 21 37.01 17.59 -5.28
CA PRO A 21 35.70 18.21 -5.24
C PRO A 21 35.78 19.71 -5.48
N HIS A 22 35.57 20.20 -6.71
CA HIS A 22 35.13 21.58 -6.93
C HIS A 22 34.37 21.73 -8.25
N LYS A 23 33.24 22.45 -8.15
CA LYS A 23 32.36 23.00 -9.19
C LYS A 23 31.15 22.15 -9.62
N LEU A 24 30.05 22.34 -8.91
CA LEU A 24 28.74 22.55 -9.54
C LEU A 24 27.94 23.55 -8.69
N ASN A 25 27.91 24.80 -9.17
CA ASN A 25 26.96 25.81 -8.72
C ASN A 25 25.91 26.01 -9.81
N ALA A 26 24.70 26.34 -9.34
CA ALA A 26 23.57 26.95 -10.04
C ALA A 26 22.53 26.01 -10.69
N PHE A 27 21.57 25.59 -9.86
CA PHE A 27 20.15 25.86 -10.13
C PHE A 27 19.49 26.33 -8.85
N THR A 28 19.25 27.63 -8.74
CA THR A 28 18.43 28.23 -7.68
C THR A 28 17.01 28.39 -8.19
N SER A 29 16.07 27.71 -7.53
CA SER A 29 14.65 28.03 -7.56
C SER A 29 14.20 28.35 -6.14
N SER A 30 13.60 29.52 -5.97
CA SER A 30 13.18 30.10 -4.71
C SER A 30 11.85 29.52 -4.23
N ALA A 31 11.89 28.67 -3.20
CA ALA A 31 10.90 28.57 -2.12
C ALA A 31 11.39 27.53 -1.09
N ASN A 32 11.72 27.97 0.13
CA ASN A 32 11.92 27.14 1.34
C ASN A 32 12.61 25.78 1.15
N ASN A 33 13.88 25.78 0.75
CA ASN A 33 14.66 24.56 0.53
C ASN A 33 15.27 24.02 1.83
N THR A 34 14.48 23.30 2.64
CA THR A 34 15.06 22.23 3.47
C THR A 34 15.38 21.05 2.55
N THR A 35 16.46 21.19 1.77
CA THR A 35 16.90 20.13 0.86
C THR A 35 17.48 19.02 1.73
N ILE A 36 16.76 17.91 1.84
CA ILE A 36 17.29 16.71 2.48
C ILE A 36 18.38 16.18 1.56
N SER A 37 19.64 16.42 1.91
CA SER A 37 20.77 15.99 1.09
C SER A 37 20.99 14.51 1.30
N ILE A 38 20.39 13.68 0.44
CA ILE A 38 20.66 12.24 0.37
C ILE A 38 21.12 11.90 -1.03
N ASP A 39 22.32 11.35 -1.11
CA ASP A 39 22.86 10.87 -2.36
C ASP A 39 22.01 9.71 -2.89
N PRO A 40 21.67 9.72 -4.19
CA PRO A 40 20.92 8.64 -4.82
C PRO A 40 21.74 7.33 -4.85
N PRO A 41 21.09 6.17 -5.04
CA PRO A 41 21.80 4.90 -5.22
C PRO A 41 22.77 4.94 -6.40
N LEU A 42 23.94 4.30 -6.25
CA LEU A 42 24.93 4.15 -7.32
C LEU A 42 24.59 3.02 -8.30
N ASN A 43 23.89 1.98 -7.84
CA ASN A 43 23.44 0.89 -8.70
C ASN A 43 22.43 1.43 -9.73
N PRO A 44 22.64 1.26 -11.05
CA PRO A 44 21.78 1.82 -12.08
C PRO A 44 20.30 1.39 -11.99
N LYS A 45 20.05 0.12 -11.58
CA LYS A 45 18.68 -0.40 -11.41
C LYS A 45 17.97 0.30 -10.26
N HIS A 46 18.66 0.45 -9.13
CA HIS A 46 18.14 1.14 -7.95
C HIS A 46 17.96 2.64 -8.24
N ARG A 47 18.89 3.23 -8.99
CA ARG A 47 18.83 4.63 -9.41
C ARG A 47 17.56 4.92 -10.23
N TRP A 48 17.23 4.04 -11.17
CA TRP A 48 16.02 4.17 -11.99
C TRP A 48 14.74 4.25 -11.13
N TRP A 49 14.64 3.38 -10.12
CA TRP A 49 13.52 3.39 -9.18
C TRP A 49 13.53 4.61 -8.26
N TRP A 50 14.71 4.97 -7.74
CA TRP A 50 14.87 6.15 -6.89
C TRP A 50 14.39 7.42 -7.59
N ASP A 51 14.83 7.66 -8.83
CA ASP A 51 14.48 8.87 -9.58
C ASP A 51 12.97 9.01 -9.83
N ARG A 52 12.23 7.89 -9.88
CA ARG A 52 10.78 7.87 -10.10
C ARG A 52 9.96 7.93 -8.80
N CYS A 53 10.46 7.33 -7.72
CA CYS A 53 9.70 7.19 -6.47
C CYS A 53 10.08 8.22 -5.39
N ALA A 54 11.36 8.53 -5.23
CA ALA A 54 11.84 9.37 -4.14
C ALA A 54 11.33 10.82 -4.20
N PRO A 55 11.21 11.49 -5.37
CA PRO A 55 10.70 12.87 -5.43
C PRO A 55 9.30 13.02 -4.82
N LEU A 56 8.43 12.02 -5.04
CA LEU A 56 7.08 12.00 -4.46
C LEU A 56 7.14 11.89 -2.93
N LEU A 57 7.93 10.95 -2.40
CA LEU A 57 8.08 10.77 -0.95
C LEU A 57 8.68 12.02 -0.29
N ILE A 58 9.71 12.63 -0.89
CA ILE A 58 10.35 13.86 -0.41
C ILE A 58 9.34 15.00 -0.36
N SER A 59 8.54 15.18 -1.43
CA SER A 59 7.52 16.21 -1.50
C SER A 59 6.48 16.06 -0.37
N LEU A 60 6.03 14.84 -0.10
CA LEU A 60 5.07 14.54 0.97
C LEU A 60 5.67 14.76 2.37
N LEU A 61 6.88 14.27 2.63
CA LEU A 61 7.59 14.49 3.90
C LEU A 61 7.81 15.97 4.20
N ASN A 62 8.12 16.77 3.16
CA ASN A 62 8.25 18.22 3.30
C ASN A 62 6.91 18.89 3.57
N SER A 63 5.85 18.46 2.88
CA SER A 63 4.51 19.03 3.02
C SER A 63 3.81 18.66 4.33
N ALA A 64 4.20 17.57 4.98
CA ALA A 64 3.65 17.16 6.26
C ALA A 64 3.98 18.14 7.40
N GLU A 65 5.10 18.86 7.30
CA GLU A 65 5.62 19.83 8.29
C GLU A 65 5.92 19.23 9.69
N SER A 66 5.55 17.97 9.94
CA SER A 66 5.66 17.26 11.21
C SER A 66 6.95 16.45 11.37
N TYR A 67 7.92 16.56 10.46
CA TYR A 67 9.18 15.83 10.53
C TYR A 67 10.36 16.79 10.62
N THR A 68 11.33 16.50 11.48
CA THR A 68 12.61 17.23 11.49
C THR A 68 13.46 16.83 10.28
N SER A 69 14.49 17.63 9.96
CA SER A 69 15.42 17.30 8.87
C SER A 69 16.11 15.95 9.08
N GLU A 70 16.46 15.63 10.33
CA GLU A 70 17.10 14.38 10.73
C GLU A 70 16.15 13.19 10.56
N GLU A 71 14.89 13.33 10.96
CA GLU A 71 13.87 12.28 10.79
C GLU A 71 13.61 12.01 9.31
N LYS A 72 13.47 13.05 8.49
CA LYS A 72 13.31 12.90 7.04
C LYS A 72 14.52 12.20 6.42
N ALA A 73 15.72 12.58 6.83
CA ALA A 73 16.95 11.97 6.33
C ALA A 73 17.05 10.48 6.71
N ASP A 74 16.72 10.13 7.95
CA ASP A 74 16.75 8.74 8.40
C ASP A 74 15.75 7.85 7.64
N HIS A 75 14.51 8.34 7.44
CA HIS A 75 13.50 7.61 6.66
C HIS A 75 13.91 7.42 5.21
N LEU A 76 14.43 8.47 4.57
CA LEU A 76 14.86 8.42 3.18
C LEU A 76 16.11 7.55 2.98
N ARG A 77 16.99 7.45 3.98
CA ARG A 77 18.12 6.50 3.97
C ARG A 77 17.61 5.05 3.94
N VAL A 78 16.65 4.70 4.80
CA VAL A 78 16.04 3.35 4.78
C VAL A 78 15.30 3.11 3.46
N PHE A 79 14.60 4.12 2.95
CA PHE A 79 13.95 4.01 1.64
C PHE A 79 14.98 3.71 0.52
N ARG A 80 16.10 4.43 0.50
CA ARG A 80 17.19 4.25 -0.48
C ARG A 80 17.88 2.90 -0.37
N ASP A 81 18.21 2.47 0.85
CA ASP A 81 19.13 1.35 1.09
C ASP A 81 18.42 0.01 1.28
N VAL A 82 17.12 0.01 1.60
CA VAL A 82 16.34 -1.21 1.87
C VAL A 82 15.16 -1.36 0.91
N VAL A 83 14.36 -0.30 0.77
CA VAL A 83 13.09 -0.39 0.04
C VAL A 83 13.33 -0.40 -1.48
N VAL A 84 14.06 0.58 -2.01
CA VAL A 84 14.35 0.69 -3.45
C VAL A 84 15.05 -0.56 -4.02
N PRO A 85 16.05 -1.17 -3.36
CA PRO A 85 16.65 -2.42 -3.83
C PRO A 85 15.68 -3.60 -3.92
N SER A 86 14.58 -3.59 -3.16
CA SER A 86 13.60 -4.68 -3.16
C SER A 86 12.65 -4.66 -4.36
N PHE A 87 12.58 -3.57 -5.13
CA PHE A 87 11.61 -3.36 -6.21
C PHE A 87 11.83 -4.23 -7.45
N GLY A 88 12.95 -4.94 -7.52
CA GLY A 88 13.28 -5.81 -8.63
C GLY A 88 13.67 -5.07 -9.92
N ILE A 89 13.64 -5.79 -11.03
CA ILE A 89 14.14 -5.32 -12.32
C ILE A 89 13.22 -4.22 -12.89
N PRO A 90 13.74 -3.04 -13.28
CA PRO A 90 12.97 -2.02 -13.98
C PRO A 90 12.40 -2.45 -15.34
N THR A 91 11.31 -1.80 -15.77
CA THR A 91 10.80 -1.93 -17.14
C THR A 91 11.77 -1.31 -18.16
N PRO A 92 11.80 -1.82 -19.41
CA PRO A 92 10.96 -2.89 -19.97
C PRO A 92 11.45 -4.32 -19.67
N ASN A 93 12.55 -4.49 -18.93
CA ASN A 93 13.18 -5.80 -18.70
C ASN A 93 12.50 -6.63 -17.59
N ALA A 94 11.58 -6.03 -16.83
CA ALA A 94 10.80 -6.70 -15.81
C ALA A 94 9.98 -7.86 -16.40
N LYS A 95 10.06 -9.06 -15.80
CA LYS A 95 9.23 -10.22 -16.19
C LYS A 95 7.83 -10.19 -15.57
N VAL A 96 7.68 -9.47 -14.47
CA VAL A 96 6.40 -9.31 -13.77
C VAL A 96 6.05 -7.84 -13.61
N ARG A 97 4.74 -7.57 -13.65
CA ARG A 97 4.18 -6.28 -13.32
C ARG A 97 3.89 -6.22 -11.80
N PRO A 98 4.31 -5.16 -11.08
CA PRO A 98 3.85 -4.91 -9.72
C PRO A 98 2.33 -4.78 -9.66
N LEU A 99 1.73 -5.16 -8.53
CA LEU A 99 0.29 -5.20 -8.29
C LEU A 99 -0.16 -4.32 -7.13
N LEU A 100 0.76 -3.54 -6.52
CA LEU A 100 0.40 -2.64 -5.42
C LEU A 100 -0.52 -1.51 -5.86
N THR A 101 -0.23 -0.91 -7.02
CA THR A 101 -1.05 0.18 -7.57
C THR A 101 -1.66 -0.21 -8.91
N TYR A 102 -2.76 0.45 -9.27
CA TYR A 102 -3.47 0.16 -10.53
C TYR A 102 -2.57 0.38 -11.78
N ASP A 103 -1.65 1.35 -11.71
CA ASP A 103 -0.67 1.68 -12.77
C ASP A 103 0.56 0.77 -12.76
N GLY A 104 0.68 -0.17 -11.81
CA GLY A 104 1.79 -1.11 -11.73
C GLY A 104 3.06 -0.50 -11.14
N SER A 105 2.93 0.53 -10.32
CA SER A 105 3.99 1.02 -9.46
C SER A 105 4.15 0.08 -8.25
N THR A 106 5.40 -0.09 -7.83
CA THR A 106 5.78 -0.96 -6.71
C THR A 106 5.77 -0.25 -5.35
N PHE A 107 5.42 1.04 -5.35
CA PHE A 107 5.53 1.94 -4.21
C PHE A 107 4.29 2.84 -4.16
N GLU A 108 3.70 3.00 -2.98
CA GLU A 108 2.49 3.81 -2.77
C GLU A 108 2.60 4.56 -1.43
N PRO A 109 3.08 5.82 -1.42
CA PRO A 109 3.04 6.64 -0.22
C PRO A 109 1.61 7.09 0.07
N SER A 110 1.29 7.29 1.34
CA SER A 110 0.00 7.81 1.79
C SER A 110 0.16 8.83 2.89
N TRP A 111 -0.82 9.71 2.99
CA TRP A 111 -0.87 10.79 3.97
C TRP A 111 -2.12 10.65 4.82
N ASN A 112 -1.95 10.46 6.13
CA ASN A 112 -3.02 10.31 7.08
C ASN A 112 -3.45 11.63 7.72
N PHE A 113 -4.76 11.88 7.78
CA PHE A 113 -5.37 12.94 8.57
C PHE A 113 -6.34 12.35 9.60
N THR A 114 -6.18 12.76 10.84
CA THR A 114 -7.05 12.38 11.97
C THR A 114 -7.34 13.62 12.82
N LYS A 115 -8.30 13.53 13.73
CA LYS A 115 -8.59 14.65 14.66
C LYS A 115 -7.40 15.01 15.56
N SER A 116 -6.57 14.03 15.93
CA SER A 116 -5.48 14.18 16.91
C SER A 116 -4.08 14.29 16.31
N ASP A 117 -3.93 14.00 15.02
CA ASP A 117 -2.66 13.96 14.31
C ASP A 117 -2.90 14.40 12.85
N ASP A 118 -2.21 15.44 12.44
CA ASP A 118 -2.51 16.21 11.23
C ASP A 118 -1.58 15.88 10.05
N GLY A 119 -0.83 14.77 10.09
CA GLY A 119 -0.10 14.38 8.89
C GLY A 119 0.97 13.31 9.00
N VAL A 120 0.59 12.09 9.37
CA VAL A 120 1.53 10.95 9.30
C VAL A 120 1.67 10.49 7.86
N ILE A 121 2.88 10.60 7.31
CA ILE A 121 3.26 9.96 6.06
C ILE A 121 3.54 8.49 6.33
N ARG A 122 3.02 7.65 5.44
CA ARG A 122 3.24 6.20 5.42
C ARG A 122 3.58 5.81 4.01
N TYR A 123 4.09 4.61 3.80
CA TYR A 123 4.13 4.04 2.47
C TYR A 123 3.98 2.54 2.52
N THR A 124 3.37 2.01 1.47
CA THR A 124 3.35 0.59 1.17
C THR A 124 4.27 0.35 -0.03
N PHE A 125 4.88 -0.82 -0.08
CA PHE A 125 5.65 -1.26 -1.22
C PHE A 125 5.48 -2.76 -1.44
N GLU A 126 5.61 -3.16 -2.70
CA GLU A 126 5.71 -4.56 -3.08
C GLU A 126 7.18 -4.91 -3.29
N PRO A 127 7.77 -5.77 -2.44
CA PRO A 127 9.07 -6.33 -2.74
C PRO A 127 8.90 -7.39 -3.83
N LEU A 128 9.71 -7.30 -4.89
CA LEU A 128 9.75 -8.26 -5.99
C LEU A 128 11.07 -9.02 -6.06
N GLY A 129 12.19 -8.33 -5.87
CA GLY A 129 13.53 -8.90 -6.05
C GLY A 129 13.92 -9.12 -7.51
N ASP A 130 15.19 -9.45 -7.73
CA ASP A 130 15.75 -9.60 -9.08
C ASP A 130 15.30 -10.90 -9.79
N THR A 131 14.82 -11.89 -9.04
CA THR A 131 14.36 -13.19 -9.57
C THR A 131 12.89 -13.22 -9.95
N ALA A 132 12.15 -12.15 -9.66
CA ALA A 132 10.71 -12.07 -9.86
C ALA A 132 10.28 -12.49 -11.28
N GLY A 133 9.48 -13.55 -11.37
CA GLY A 133 9.00 -14.11 -12.63
C GLY A 133 9.96 -15.07 -13.33
N SER A 134 11.05 -15.50 -12.68
CA SER A 134 11.84 -16.64 -13.15
C SER A 134 11.09 -17.96 -12.99
N GLU A 135 11.67 -19.06 -13.46
CA GLU A 135 11.09 -20.39 -13.28
C GLU A 135 11.09 -20.79 -11.79
N GLU A 136 12.12 -20.37 -11.06
CA GLU A 136 12.31 -20.64 -9.63
C GLU A 136 11.49 -19.70 -8.73
N ASP A 137 11.18 -18.49 -9.19
CA ASP A 137 10.38 -17.50 -8.45
C ASP A 137 9.24 -16.89 -9.30
N PRO A 138 8.28 -17.71 -9.75
CA PRO A 138 7.28 -17.31 -10.74
C PRO A 138 6.27 -16.27 -10.23
N PHE A 139 6.19 -16.07 -8.91
CA PHE A 139 5.24 -15.16 -8.25
C PHE A 139 5.91 -14.06 -7.41
N ALA A 140 7.24 -13.97 -7.41
CA ALA A 140 8.02 -12.98 -6.65
C ALA A 140 7.81 -13.10 -5.13
N GLY A 141 7.92 -14.33 -4.62
CA GLY A 141 7.76 -14.64 -3.19
C GLY A 141 9.10 -14.73 -2.44
N GLU A 142 10.17 -15.12 -3.12
CA GLU A 142 11.44 -15.47 -2.45
C GLU A 142 12.04 -14.29 -1.67
N ILE A 143 11.88 -13.07 -2.17
CA ILE A 143 12.36 -11.87 -1.48
C ILE A 143 11.72 -11.66 -0.10
N GLY A 144 10.47 -12.09 0.12
CA GLY A 144 9.82 -11.88 1.41
C GLY A 144 10.51 -12.63 2.56
N ARG A 145 11.13 -13.79 2.28
CA ARG A 145 11.96 -14.53 3.25
C ARG A 145 13.31 -13.85 3.46
N SER A 146 13.97 -13.43 2.38
CA SER A 146 15.33 -12.86 2.45
C SER A 146 15.36 -11.49 3.13
N MET A 147 14.24 -10.77 3.18
CA MET A 147 14.15 -9.46 3.85
C MET A 147 14.07 -9.55 5.39
N ILE A 148 13.75 -10.70 5.99
CA ILE A 148 13.56 -10.85 7.46
C ILE A 148 14.72 -10.24 8.27
N PRO A 149 16.01 -10.56 8.02
CA PRO A 149 17.12 -10.03 8.80
C PRO A 149 17.21 -8.50 8.71
N ILE A 150 16.99 -7.93 7.52
CA ILE A 150 17.09 -6.48 7.28
C ILE A 150 15.92 -5.75 7.94
N LEU A 151 14.70 -6.29 7.81
CA LEU A 151 13.50 -5.72 8.44
C LEU A 151 13.63 -5.65 9.96
N SER A 152 14.27 -6.65 10.58
CA SER A 152 14.51 -6.66 12.02
C SER A 152 15.46 -5.56 12.49
N GLN A 153 16.35 -5.08 11.62
CA GLN A 153 17.36 -4.06 11.96
C GLN A 153 16.86 -2.63 11.74
N VAL A 154 16.03 -2.39 10.70
CA VAL A 154 15.66 -1.02 10.29
C VAL A 154 14.30 -0.56 10.81
N SER A 155 13.51 -1.48 11.35
CA SER A 155 12.16 -1.24 11.86
C SER A 155 12.18 -0.97 13.36
N SER A 156 11.34 -0.06 13.83
CA SER A 156 11.23 0.27 15.26
C SER A 156 10.28 -0.69 15.97
N ASP A 157 10.64 -1.09 17.20
CA ASP A 157 9.79 -1.92 18.08
C ASP A 157 9.32 -3.24 17.40
N VAL A 158 10.14 -3.80 16.51
CA VAL A 158 9.74 -4.85 15.58
C VAL A 158 9.68 -6.23 16.21
N ASP A 159 8.63 -6.96 15.88
CA ASP A 159 8.48 -8.39 16.17
C ASP A 159 7.97 -9.11 14.92
N LEU A 160 8.73 -10.10 14.46
CA LEU A 160 8.46 -10.81 13.20
C LEU A 160 7.86 -12.21 13.43
N ARG A 161 7.50 -12.61 14.66
CA ARG A 161 7.02 -13.97 14.93
C ARG A 161 5.76 -14.33 14.15
N TRP A 162 4.77 -13.42 14.11
CA TRP A 162 3.58 -13.64 13.28
C TRP A 162 3.90 -13.58 11.79
N TYR A 163 4.81 -12.69 11.37
CA TYR A 163 5.24 -12.58 9.97
C TYR A 163 5.86 -13.90 9.48
N GLU A 164 6.81 -14.46 10.23
CA GLU A 164 7.47 -15.72 9.91
C GLU A 164 6.49 -16.90 9.82
N GLN A 165 5.53 -16.99 10.73
CA GLN A 165 4.47 -18.01 10.67
C GLN A 165 3.63 -17.89 9.39
N LEU A 166 3.26 -16.67 9.01
CA LEU A 166 2.42 -16.44 7.82
C LEU A 166 3.19 -16.66 6.51
N VAL A 167 4.46 -16.24 6.46
CA VAL A 167 5.35 -16.55 5.33
C VAL A 167 5.52 -18.07 5.19
N SER A 168 5.76 -18.77 6.30
CA SER A 168 5.88 -20.23 6.30
C SER A 168 4.58 -20.93 5.83
N ALA A 169 3.43 -20.44 6.29
CA ALA A 169 2.15 -21.07 5.99
C ALA A 169 1.63 -20.79 4.58
N TRP A 170 1.85 -19.58 4.05
CA TRP A 170 1.12 -19.11 2.87
C TRP A 170 1.99 -18.85 1.65
N PHE A 171 3.31 -18.69 1.78
CA PHE A 171 4.15 -18.59 0.60
C PHE A 171 4.23 -19.96 -0.06
N VAL A 172 3.94 -20.01 -1.34
CA VAL A 172 3.91 -21.27 -2.09
C VAL A 172 5.31 -21.86 -2.24
N THR A 173 5.42 -23.18 -2.11
CA THR A 173 6.59 -23.93 -2.57
C THR A 173 6.63 -23.99 -4.10
N PRO A 174 7.73 -24.43 -4.74
CA PRO A 174 7.76 -24.63 -6.19
C PRO A 174 6.63 -25.55 -6.71
N GLU A 175 6.33 -26.63 -6.00
CA GLU A 175 5.26 -27.57 -6.35
C GLU A 175 3.88 -26.91 -6.24
N GLU A 176 3.66 -26.16 -5.16
CA GLU A 176 2.43 -25.40 -4.96
C GLU A 176 2.27 -24.27 -5.99
N ALA A 177 3.36 -23.64 -6.42
CA ALA A 177 3.34 -22.63 -7.47
C ALA A 177 2.89 -23.24 -8.81
N ILE A 178 3.36 -24.45 -9.15
CA ILE A 178 2.90 -25.20 -10.33
C ILE A 178 1.42 -25.53 -10.21
N ALA A 179 0.99 -26.08 -9.07
CA ALA A 179 -0.41 -26.43 -8.83
C ALA A 179 -1.33 -25.20 -8.89
N ALA A 180 -0.90 -24.08 -8.29
CA ALA A 180 -1.63 -22.82 -8.35
C ALA A 180 -1.77 -22.32 -9.79
N ARG A 181 -0.67 -22.33 -10.57
CA ARG A 181 -0.68 -21.90 -11.98
C ARG A 181 -1.68 -22.69 -12.82
N GLN A 182 -1.81 -24.00 -12.59
CA GLN A 182 -2.75 -24.87 -13.31
C GLN A 182 -4.23 -24.59 -13.00
N LYS A 183 -4.54 -24.16 -11.78
CA LYS A 183 -5.91 -23.93 -11.29
C LYS A 183 -6.35 -22.47 -11.38
N MET A 184 -5.40 -21.55 -11.50
CA MET A 184 -5.69 -20.13 -11.70
C MET A 184 -6.39 -19.88 -13.04
N PRO A 185 -7.28 -18.86 -13.13
CA PRO A 185 -7.85 -18.47 -14.40
C PRO A 185 -6.76 -18.09 -15.43
N PRO A 186 -6.85 -18.50 -16.71
CA PRO A 186 -5.77 -18.30 -17.70
C PRO A 186 -5.37 -16.83 -17.95
N HIS A 187 -6.30 -15.90 -17.70
CA HIS A 187 -6.09 -14.46 -17.84
C HIS A 187 -5.38 -13.84 -16.63
N VAL A 188 -5.39 -14.49 -15.46
CA VAL A 188 -4.68 -14.03 -14.26
C VAL A 188 -3.23 -14.45 -14.37
N LYS A 189 -2.34 -13.49 -14.64
CA LYS A 189 -0.90 -13.76 -14.82
C LYS A 189 -0.13 -13.81 -13.51
N ARG A 190 -0.58 -13.07 -12.51
CA ARG A 190 0.10 -12.96 -11.21
C ARG A 190 -0.90 -12.64 -10.10
N ILE A 191 -0.53 -13.05 -8.91
CA ILE A 191 -1.20 -12.76 -7.63
C ILE A 191 -0.08 -12.38 -6.65
N PRO A 192 -0.20 -11.30 -5.88
CA PRO A 192 0.83 -10.92 -4.93
C PRO A 192 0.89 -11.95 -3.79
N GLN A 193 2.04 -12.07 -3.14
CA GLN A 193 2.19 -12.84 -1.90
C GLN A 193 2.39 -11.94 -0.69
N LEU A 194 3.01 -10.77 -0.90
CA LEU A 194 3.43 -9.85 0.14
C LEU A 194 3.41 -8.40 -0.34
N PHE A 195 2.81 -7.53 0.46
CA PHE A 195 3.20 -6.12 0.52
C PHE A 195 3.73 -5.80 1.92
N LEU A 196 4.64 -4.84 2.00
CA LEU A 196 5.18 -4.32 3.26
C LEU A 196 4.86 -2.84 3.36
N ALA A 197 4.70 -2.33 4.57
CA ALA A 197 4.47 -0.91 4.78
C ALA A 197 5.17 -0.39 6.01
N TYR A 198 5.50 0.90 5.98
CA TYR A 198 5.98 1.64 7.13
C TYR A 198 5.05 2.78 7.49
N ASP A 199 4.63 2.82 8.76
CA ASP A 199 4.13 4.05 9.35
C ASP A 199 5.32 4.86 9.90
N MET A 200 5.61 6.01 9.29
CA MET A 200 6.70 6.88 9.72
C MET A 200 6.20 7.83 10.80
N LYS A 201 6.23 7.39 12.06
CA LYS A 201 5.77 8.19 13.20
C LYS A 201 6.96 8.92 13.82
N ARG A 202 7.17 10.18 13.44
CA ARG A 202 8.37 10.95 13.84
C ARG A 202 9.61 10.13 13.46
N SER A 203 10.57 9.92 14.35
CA SER A 203 11.74 9.06 14.11
C SER A 203 11.44 7.56 14.00
N LYS A 204 10.26 7.09 14.37
CA LYS A 204 9.93 5.64 14.35
C LYS A 204 9.40 5.17 12.99
N ARG A 205 9.78 3.96 12.60
CA ARG A 205 9.26 3.22 11.45
C ARG A 205 8.56 1.96 11.91
N ILE A 206 7.23 2.01 11.99
CA ILE A 206 6.44 0.84 12.43
C ILE A 206 6.12 -0.02 11.21
N LEU A 207 6.64 -1.24 11.19
CA LEU A 207 6.46 -2.19 10.09
C LEU A 207 5.08 -2.83 10.13
N LYS A 208 4.48 -2.99 8.95
CA LYS A 208 3.31 -3.82 8.71
C LYS A 208 3.56 -4.73 7.52
N ALA A 209 2.97 -5.90 7.56
CA ALA A 209 3.00 -6.85 6.44
C ALA A 209 1.58 -7.19 6.01
N TYR A 210 1.36 -7.29 4.71
CA TYR A 210 0.10 -7.66 4.06
C TYR A 210 0.37 -8.95 3.29
N LEU A 211 -0.24 -10.06 3.71
CA LEU A 211 0.02 -11.37 3.15
C LEU A 211 -1.23 -11.91 2.45
N PHE A 212 -1.00 -12.56 1.31
CA PHE A 212 -2.05 -12.94 0.37
C PHE A 212 -2.10 -14.47 0.20
N PRO A 213 -2.98 -15.18 0.91
CA PRO A 213 -3.09 -16.64 0.82
C PRO A 213 -3.76 -17.14 -0.47
N VAL A 214 -4.02 -16.27 -1.45
CA VAL A 214 -4.77 -16.59 -2.66
C VAL A 214 -4.04 -17.63 -3.55
N LEU A 215 -2.71 -17.59 -3.63
CA LEU A 215 -1.96 -18.65 -4.33
C LEU A 215 -2.08 -20.00 -3.61
N LYS A 216 -2.03 -19.99 -2.28
CA LYS A 216 -2.24 -21.19 -1.46
C LYS A 216 -3.65 -21.75 -1.64
N HIS A 217 -4.64 -20.88 -1.80
CA HIS A 217 -6.00 -21.27 -2.16
C HIS A 217 -6.00 -22.01 -3.49
N PHE A 218 -5.43 -21.45 -4.56
CA PHE A 218 -5.38 -22.16 -5.84
C PHE A 218 -4.61 -23.48 -5.73
N ALA A 219 -3.46 -23.53 -5.04
CA ALA A 219 -2.68 -24.75 -4.90
C ALA A 219 -3.46 -25.88 -4.19
N THR A 220 -4.11 -25.56 -3.06
CA THR A 220 -4.70 -26.55 -2.13
C THR A 220 -6.19 -26.80 -2.33
N GLY A 221 -6.93 -25.84 -2.91
CA GLY A 221 -8.39 -25.86 -3.00
C GLY A 221 -9.11 -25.36 -1.74
N ILE A 222 -8.39 -25.01 -0.67
CA ILE A 222 -8.97 -24.38 0.53
C ILE A 222 -9.21 -22.90 0.23
N THR A 223 -10.39 -22.36 0.57
CA THR A 223 -10.70 -20.98 0.20
C THR A 223 -9.81 -19.97 0.95
N THR A 224 -9.57 -18.80 0.36
CA THR A 224 -8.82 -17.71 1.00
C THR A 224 -9.43 -17.33 2.36
N SER A 225 -10.76 -17.33 2.46
CA SER A 225 -11.48 -17.05 3.70
C SER A 225 -11.15 -18.08 4.78
N GLU A 226 -11.26 -19.37 4.47
CA GLU A 226 -10.90 -20.45 5.40
C GLU A 226 -9.43 -20.38 5.82
N LEU A 227 -8.50 -20.20 4.87
CA LEU A 227 -7.07 -20.06 5.16
C LEU A 227 -6.78 -18.92 6.15
N VAL A 228 -7.45 -17.77 6.00
CA VAL A 228 -7.30 -16.62 6.89
C VAL A 228 -7.89 -16.92 8.26
N PHE A 229 -9.16 -17.32 8.33
CA PHE A 229 -9.86 -17.47 9.62
C PHE A 229 -9.36 -18.67 10.44
N ASP A 230 -8.84 -19.71 9.80
CA ASP A 230 -8.18 -20.83 10.49
C ASP A 230 -6.82 -20.46 11.05
N MET A 231 -6.11 -19.52 10.42
CA MET A 231 -4.77 -19.11 10.81
C MET A 231 -4.78 -18.17 12.02
N ILE A 232 -5.71 -17.21 12.06
CA ILE A 232 -5.79 -16.18 13.12
C ILE A 232 -5.68 -16.76 14.54
N PRO A 233 -6.50 -17.74 14.96
CA PRO A 233 -6.42 -18.28 16.32
C PRO A 233 -5.17 -19.14 16.57
N LYS A 234 -4.48 -19.58 15.52
CA LYS A 234 -3.28 -20.44 15.61
C LYS A 234 -1.99 -19.63 15.75
N LEU A 235 -2.00 -18.34 15.38
CA LEU A 235 -0.85 -17.45 15.50
C LEU A 235 -0.29 -17.45 16.93
N GLN A 236 1.02 -17.67 17.07
CA GLN A 236 1.71 -17.65 18.35
C GLN A 236 2.67 -16.47 18.47
N PRO A 237 2.73 -15.78 19.63
CA PRO A 237 1.79 -15.87 20.75
C PRO A 237 0.48 -15.07 20.48
N PHE A 238 -0.50 -15.23 21.37
CA PHE A 238 -1.73 -14.41 21.48
C PHE A 238 -2.76 -14.48 20.35
N GLY A 239 -2.58 -15.29 19.30
CA GLY A 239 -3.59 -15.47 18.26
C GLY A 239 -4.92 -16.00 18.81
N ASP A 240 -4.87 -16.83 19.86
CA ASP A 240 -6.05 -17.35 20.58
C ASP A 240 -6.98 -16.22 21.07
N LYS A 241 -6.42 -15.06 21.42
CA LYS A 241 -7.17 -13.89 21.88
C LYS A 241 -7.92 -13.16 20.78
N LEU A 242 -7.66 -13.49 19.51
CA LEU A 242 -8.34 -12.95 18.34
C LEU A 242 -9.48 -13.86 17.84
N ALA A 243 -9.65 -15.06 18.43
CA ALA A 243 -10.61 -16.05 17.96
C ALA A 243 -12.07 -15.55 17.96
N ALA A 244 -12.48 -14.83 19.01
CA ALA A 244 -13.84 -14.30 19.13
C ALA A 244 -14.17 -13.25 18.05
N PRO A 245 -13.39 -12.15 17.88
CA PRO A 245 -13.67 -11.19 16.82
C PRO A 245 -13.48 -11.79 15.41
N ALA A 246 -12.56 -12.75 15.23
CA ALA A 246 -12.40 -13.47 13.96
C ALA A 246 -13.67 -14.26 13.59
N LYS A 247 -14.23 -15.03 14.53
CA LYS A 247 -15.48 -15.79 14.32
C LYS A 247 -16.67 -14.87 14.04
N LYS A 248 -16.77 -13.74 14.75
CA LYS A 248 -17.79 -12.71 14.51
C LYS A 248 -17.72 -12.19 13.07
N LEU A 249 -16.52 -11.84 12.61
CA LEU A 249 -16.30 -11.36 11.24
C LEU A 249 -16.64 -12.44 10.20
N GLN A 250 -16.13 -13.66 10.38
CA GLN A 250 -16.38 -14.78 9.46
C GLN A 250 -17.88 -15.02 9.28
N LYS A 251 -18.65 -14.97 10.38
CA LYS A 251 -20.11 -15.11 10.34
C LYS A 251 -20.77 -14.02 9.51
N TYR A 252 -20.36 -12.75 9.66
CA TYR A 252 -20.89 -11.65 8.86
C TYR A 252 -20.57 -11.84 7.36
N LEU A 253 -19.31 -12.12 7.03
CA LEU A 253 -18.88 -12.26 5.63
C LEU A 253 -19.60 -13.41 4.91
N ALA A 254 -19.98 -14.47 5.62
CA ALA A 254 -20.74 -15.59 5.05
C ALA A 254 -22.18 -15.24 4.62
N VAL A 255 -22.76 -14.15 5.14
CA VAL A 255 -24.17 -13.78 4.93
C VAL A 255 -24.38 -12.32 4.51
N CYS A 256 -23.30 -11.58 4.29
CA CYS A 256 -23.36 -10.17 3.89
C CYS A 256 -24.14 -9.99 2.57
N LYS A 257 -24.91 -8.90 2.48
CA LYS A 257 -25.84 -8.68 1.35
C LYS A 257 -25.10 -8.52 0.02
N GLU A 258 -24.04 -7.73 0.04
CA GLU A 258 -23.10 -7.58 -1.07
C GLU A 258 -21.92 -8.52 -0.83
N PRO A 259 -21.62 -9.46 -1.73
CA PRO A 259 -20.50 -10.38 -1.57
C PRO A 259 -19.20 -9.63 -1.29
N CYS A 260 -18.58 -9.93 -0.15
CA CYS A 260 -17.35 -9.30 0.32
C CYS A 260 -16.23 -10.35 0.42
N LEU A 261 -15.45 -10.50 -0.65
CA LEU A 261 -14.48 -11.59 -0.79
C LEU A 261 -13.17 -11.27 -0.06
N VAL A 262 -12.70 -12.18 0.79
CA VAL A 262 -11.41 -12.05 1.49
C VAL A 262 -10.26 -12.18 0.49
N GLU A 263 -9.36 -11.19 0.49
CA GLU A 263 -8.21 -11.12 -0.43
C GLU A 263 -6.87 -11.26 0.29
N MET A 264 -6.74 -10.68 1.49
CA MET A 264 -5.48 -10.66 2.23
C MET A 264 -5.68 -10.48 3.74
N MET A 265 -4.62 -10.75 4.49
CA MET A 265 -4.53 -10.43 5.91
C MET A 265 -3.29 -9.58 6.16
N ALA A 266 -3.44 -8.49 6.90
CA ALA A 266 -2.32 -7.68 7.35
C ALA A 266 -2.08 -7.80 8.86
N ILE A 267 -0.83 -7.63 9.26
CA ILE A 267 -0.41 -7.62 10.67
C ILE A 267 0.45 -6.39 10.96
N ASP A 268 0.31 -5.85 12.16
CA ASP A 268 1.34 -4.97 12.72
C ASP A 268 2.52 -5.85 13.19
N CYS A 269 3.73 -5.58 12.70
CA CYS A 269 4.94 -6.35 13.04
C CYS A 269 5.59 -5.77 14.31
N ILE A 270 4.85 -5.79 15.40
CA ILE A 270 5.23 -5.32 16.74
C ILE A 270 4.89 -6.41 17.77
N ASP A 271 5.19 -6.18 19.05
CA ASP A 271 4.77 -7.04 20.17
C ASP A 271 3.35 -7.61 19.95
N PRO A 272 3.21 -8.94 19.75
CA PRO A 272 1.94 -9.60 19.45
C PRO A 272 0.82 -9.37 20.47
N SER A 273 1.16 -8.98 21.72
CA SER A 273 0.14 -8.62 22.73
C SER A 273 -0.57 -7.28 22.42
N LYS A 274 0.07 -6.42 21.62
CA LYS A 274 -0.42 -5.09 21.20
C LYS A 274 -0.72 -5.03 19.71
N ALA A 275 -0.21 -5.98 18.94
CA ALA A 275 -0.40 -6.07 17.50
C ALA A 275 -1.86 -6.34 17.15
N ARG A 276 -2.18 -6.00 15.90
CA ARG A 276 -3.52 -6.17 15.34
C ARG A 276 -3.45 -7.02 14.10
N VAL A 277 -4.48 -7.82 13.90
CA VAL A 277 -4.75 -8.49 12.63
C VAL A 277 -5.79 -7.68 11.88
N LYS A 278 -5.58 -7.47 10.58
CA LYS A 278 -6.57 -6.83 9.70
C LYS A 278 -6.92 -7.78 8.57
N VAL A 279 -8.17 -8.21 8.51
CA VAL A 279 -8.68 -8.98 7.37
C VAL A 279 -9.14 -8.00 6.31
N TYR A 280 -8.68 -8.17 5.08
CA TYR A 280 -9.11 -7.34 3.96
C TYR A 280 -10.06 -8.13 3.07
N ALA A 281 -11.24 -7.56 2.83
CA ALA A 281 -12.21 -8.13 1.92
C ALA A 281 -12.81 -7.05 1.01
N ARG A 282 -13.23 -7.45 -0.18
CA ARG A 282 -13.65 -6.52 -1.25
C ARG A 282 -15.06 -6.79 -1.74
N THR A 283 -15.83 -5.72 -1.88
CA THR A 283 -17.13 -5.71 -2.55
C THR A 283 -17.00 -5.29 -4.01
N ALA A 284 -17.97 -5.68 -4.86
CA ALA A 284 -18.02 -5.18 -6.24
C ALA A 284 -18.61 -3.76 -6.29
N SER A 285 -19.71 -3.54 -5.55
CA SER A 285 -20.33 -2.22 -5.42
C SER A 285 -19.53 -1.29 -4.51
N ASN A 286 -19.64 0.01 -4.79
CA ASN A 286 -19.08 1.11 -3.99
C ASN A 286 -20.14 2.08 -3.45
N SER A 287 -21.41 1.66 -3.41
CA SER A 287 -22.52 2.49 -2.92
C SER A 287 -22.45 2.81 -1.43
N LYS A 288 -23.19 3.83 -1.00
CA LYS A 288 -23.32 4.20 0.42
C LYS A 288 -24.04 3.11 1.22
N SER A 289 -25.03 2.44 0.63
CA SER A 289 -25.73 1.31 1.27
C SER A 289 -24.78 0.18 1.64
N VAL A 290 -23.85 -0.18 0.75
CA VAL A 290 -22.84 -1.21 1.03
C VAL A 290 -21.88 -0.76 2.12
N LEU A 291 -21.44 0.50 2.09
CA LEU A 291 -20.61 1.06 3.17
C LEU A 291 -21.30 0.95 4.53
N ALA A 292 -22.58 1.31 4.62
CA ALA A 292 -23.36 1.27 5.86
C ALA A 292 -23.59 -0.17 6.36
N ASP A 293 -23.93 -1.10 5.46
CA ASP A 293 -24.10 -2.52 5.81
C ASP A 293 -22.81 -3.11 6.38
N VAL A 294 -21.68 -2.85 5.73
CA VAL A 294 -20.38 -3.38 6.17
C VAL A 294 -19.91 -2.73 7.47
N PHE A 295 -20.05 -1.41 7.63
CA PHE A 295 -19.66 -0.72 8.86
C PHE A 295 -20.44 -1.21 10.08
N THR A 296 -21.71 -1.58 9.89
CA THR A 296 -22.56 -2.12 10.95
C THR A 296 -22.47 -3.63 11.09
N LEU A 297 -21.64 -4.31 10.28
CA LEU A 297 -21.59 -5.77 10.19
C LEU A 297 -22.99 -6.38 10.04
N GLY A 298 -23.79 -5.83 9.13
CA GLY A 298 -25.18 -6.23 8.88
C GLY A 298 -26.12 -5.92 10.05
N GLY A 299 -25.83 -4.87 10.82
CA GLY A 299 -26.59 -4.48 12.02
C GLY A 299 -26.18 -5.20 13.32
N THR A 300 -25.12 -6.01 13.30
CA THR A 300 -24.61 -6.68 14.52
C THR A 300 -23.65 -5.83 15.34
N GLN A 301 -23.16 -4.73 14.77
CA GLN A 301 -22.34 -3.73 15.44
C GLN A 301 -22.96 -2.35 15.25
N THR A 302 -23.54 -1.79 16.31
CA THR A 302 -24.30 -0.54 16.26
C THR A 302 -23.98 0.37 17.45
N ASP A 303 -22.76 0.29 17.96
CA ASP A 303 -22.25 1.24 18.96
C ASP A 303 -22.28 2.67 18.40
N GLU A 304 -22.27 3.66 19.31
CA GLU A 304 -22.37 5.08 18.95
C GLU A 304 -21.34 5.48 17.90
N ALA A 305 -20.07 5.06 18.04
CA ALA A 305 -19.02 5.38 17.09
C ALA A 305 -19.28 4.76 15.70
N THR A 306 -19.83 3.54 15.64
CA THR A 306 -20.23 2.91 14.36
C THR A 306 -21.34 3.70 13.67
N LEU A 307 -22.43 4.03 14.38
CA LEU A 307 -23.56 4.77 13.81
C LEU A 307 -23.14 6.19 13.39
N LYS A 308 -22.30 6.84 14.20
CA LYS A 308 -21.70 8.15 13.87
C LYS A 308 -20.82 8.07 12.63
N GLY A 309 -20.11 6.96 12.44
CA GLY A 309 -19.34 6.69 11.23
C GLY A 309 -20.20 6.61 9.99
N VAL A 310 -21.31 5.87 10.05
CA VAL A 310 -22.26 5.79 8.93
C VAL A 310 -22.88 7.17 8.63
N GLU A 311 -23.34 7.88 9.66
CA GLU A 311 -23.88 9.25 9.52
C GLU A 311 -22.85 10.21 8.91
N THR A 312 -21.61 10.13 9.35
CA THR A 312 -20.53 11.00 8.88
C THR A 312 -20.14 10.68 7.44
N ALA A 313 -20.22 9.42 7.02
CA ALA A 313 -19.92 9.02 5.66
C ALA A 313 -20.82 9.72 4.63
N GLU A 314 -22.09 10.00 4.95
CA GLU A 314 -23.01 10.74 4.08
C GLU A 314 -22.44 12.10 3.63
N LYS A 315 -21.66 12.76 4.51
CA LYS A 315 -21.07 14.07 4.27
C LYS A 315 -19.86 14.05 3.35
N VAL A 316 -19.25 12.89 3.12
CA VAL A 316 -17.94 12.80 2.43
C VAL A 316 -17.90 11.77 1.31
N TRP A 317 -18.67 10.67 1.40
CA TRP A 317 -18.53 9.54 0.48
C TRP A 317 -18.81 9.91 -0.98
N HIS A 318 -19.79 10.79 -1.22
CA HIS A 318 -20.09 11.32 -2.54
C HIS A 318 -18.89 12.08 -3.15
N LEU A 319 -18.17 12.88 -2.35
CA LEU A 319 -16.93 13.53 -2.78
C LEU A 319 -15.83 12.51 -3.07
N LEU A 320 -15.69 11.49 -2.22
CA LEU A 320 -14.70 10.42 -2.40
C LEU A 320 -14.97 9.56 -3.65
N LEU A 321 -16.20 9.55 -4.17
CA LEU A 321 -16.56 8.91 -5.44
C LEU A 321 -16.60 9.90 -6.62
N ASP A 322 -16.17 11.14 -6.41
CA ASP A 322 -16.17 12.18 -7.44
C ASP A 322 -17.58 12.51 -7.98
N GLU A 323 -18.53 12.59 -7.05
CA GLU A 323 -19.92 13.03 -7.21
C GLU A 323 -20.19 14.29 -6.36
N PRO A 324 -19.58 15.45 -6.67
CA PRO A 324 -19.62 16.64 -5.82
C PRO A 324 -21.01 17.28 -5.67
N GLN A 325 -21.97 16.91 -6.51
CA GLN A 325 -23.36 17.34 -6.41
C GLN A 325 -24.22 16.43 -5.51
N GLY A 326 -23.60 15.44 -4.88
CA GLY A 326 -24.27 14.41 -4.10
C GLY A 326 -24.50 13.12 -4.90
N MET A 327 -24.87 12.06 -4.20
CA MET A 327 -25.18 10.75 -4.78
C MET A 327 -26.34 10.07 -4.04
N ALA A 328 -27.16 9.30 -4.75
CA ALA A 328 -28.20 8.49 -4.12
C ALA A 328 -27.59 7.34 -3.30
N THR A 329 -28.35 6.76 -2.38
CA THR A 329 -27.86 5.74 -1.44
C THR A 329 -27.32 4.47 -2.13
N ASP A 330 -28.05 3.99 -3.13
CA ASP A 330 -27.69 2.78 -3.90
C ASP A 330 -26.95 3.10 -5.21
N GLN A 331 -26.68 4.38 -5.49
CA GLN A 331 -25.86 4.76 -6.62
C GLN A 331 -24.45 4.19 -6.44
N ARG A 332 -23.93 3.58 -7.50
CA ARG A 332 -22.54 3.12 -7.60
C ARG A 332 -21.87 3.74 -8.81
N LYS A 333 -20.55 3.78 -8.78
CA LYS A 333 -19.71 4.24 -9.89
C LYS A 333 -18.95 3.08 -10.50
N ASP A 334 -19.10 2.91 -11.81
CA ASP A 334 -18.41 1.85 -12.53
C ASP A 334 -16.90 2.11 -12.57
N CYS A 335 -16.11 1.04 -12.53
CA CYS A 335 -14.66 1.12 -12.65
C CYS A 335 -14.27 1.27 -14.13
N ARG A 336 -13.24 2.08 -14.41
CA ARG A 336 -12.69 2.26 -15.77
C ARG A 336 -12.19 0.97 -16.40
N ASP A 337 -11.49 0.15 -15.63
CA ASP A 337 -10.90 -1.09 -16.08
C ASP A 337 -11.37 -2.25 -15.18
N LEU A 338 -12.29 -3.05 -15.71
CA LEU A 338 -12.84 -4.21 -15.01
C LEU A 338 -11.87 -5.39 -14.92
N GLN A 339 -10.79 -5.39 -15.71
CA GLN A 339 -9.74 -6.41 -15.65
C GLN A 339 -8.74 -6.13 -14.52
N ASN A 340 -8.76 -4.91 -13.98
CA ASN A 340 -7.91 -4.53 -12.87
C ASN A 340 -8.40 -5.11 -11.53
N LEU A 341 -7.46 -5.41 -10.63
CA LEU A 341 -7.76 -5.92 -9.28
C LEU A 341 -8.32 -4.82 -8.36
N HIS A 342 -7.96 -3.57 -8.61
CA HIS A 342 -8.31 -2.43 -7.78
C HIS A 342 -9.72 -1.91 -8.07
N LYS A 343 -10.77 -2.61 -7.60
CA LYS A 343 -12.18 -2.26 -7.86
C LYS A 343 -13.04 -2.21 -6.59
N GLY A 344 -14.25 -1.63 -6.70
CA GLY A 344 -15.22 -1.56 -5.60
C GLY A 344 -14.65 -0.96 -4.31
N ILE A 345 -15.06 -1.46 -3.14
CA ILE A 345 -14.52 -1.06 -1.84
C ILE A 345 -13.68 -2.19 -1.26
N CYS A 346 -12.44 -1.90 -0.87
CA CYS A 346 -11.62 -2.81 -0.06
C CYS A 346 -11.76 -2.43 1.42
N PHE A 347 -12.44 -3.26 2.20
CA PHE A 347 -12.63 -3.08 3.62
C PHE A 347 -11.49 -3.75 4.40
N ALA A 348 -10.90 -3.03 5.34
CA ALA A 348 -10.01 -3.58 6.35
C ALA A 348 -10.77 -3.71 7.67
N PHE A 349 -10.92 -4.94 8.15
CA PHE A 349 -11.54 -5.29 9.43
C PHE A 349 -10.45 -5.55 10.46
N GLU A 350 -10.31 -4.65 11.42
CA GLU A 350 -9.25 -4.67 12.42
C GLU A 350 -9.71 -5.42 13.68
N LEU A 351 -8.99 -6.50 13.98
CA LEU A 351 -9.19 -7.37 15.13
C LEU A 351 -8.12 -7.07 16.17
N LYS A 352 -8.53 -6.89 17.42
CA LYS A 352 -7.66 -6.58 18.56
C LYS A 352 -7.84 -7.62 19.65
N SER A 353 -6.75 -7.99 20.30
CA SER A 353 -6.77 -8.87 21.47
C SER A 353 -7.64 -8.24 22.56
N GLY A 354 -8.60 -9.02 23.10
CA GLY A 354 -9.48 -8.57 24.18
C GLY A 354 -10.59 -7.59 23.78
N ALA A 355 -10.77 -7.31 22.49
CA ALA A 355 -11.86 -6.45 22.00
C ALA A 355 -12.88 -7.25 21.17
N GLU A 356 -14.16 -7.08 21.47
CA GLU A 356 -15.26 -7.65 20.66
C GLU A 356 -15.63 -6.75 19.47
N ARG A 357 -15.36 -5.45 19.59
CA ARG A 357 -15.58 -4.46 18.54
C ARG A 357 -14.56 -4.65 17.41
N ILE A 358 -15.03 -4.61 16.17
CA ILE A 358 -14.19 -4.65 14.98
C ILE A 358 -14.15 -3.25 14.36
N ASP A 359 -12.97 -2.64 14.29
CA ASP A 359 -12.81 -1.35 13.60
C ASP A 359 -12.75 -1.58 12.09
N ILE A 360 -13.51 -0.81 11.31
CA ILE A 360 -13.67 -1.04 9.87
C ILE A 360 -13.21 0.19 9.09
N LYS A 361 -12.35 -0.02 8.10
CA LYS A 361 -11.86 1.04 7.21
C LYS A 361 -12.16 0.69 5.77
N ALA A 362 -12.85 1.56 5.05
CA ALA A 362 -13.13 1.41 3.64
C ALA A 362 -12.01 2.06 2.80
N HIS A 363 -11.56 1.40 1.73
CA HIS A 363 -10.60 1.93 0.77
C HIS A 363 -11.19 1.93 -0.64
N LEU A 364 -11.12 3.07 -1.33
CA LEU A 364 -11.62 3.26 -2.69
C LEU A 364 -10.46 3.54 -3.66
N PRO A 365 -10.41 2.86 -4.82
CA PRO A 365 -9.41 3.10 -5.86
C PRO A 365 -9.79 4.32 -6.72
N TRP A 366 -9.28 5.50 -6.38
CA TRP A 366 -9.53 6.73 -7.15
C TRP A 366 -9.06 6.65 -8.60
N GLY A 367 -7.99 5.90 -8.88
CA GLY A 367 -7.56 5.62 -10.25
C GLY A 367 -8.67 5.04 -11.14
N GLN A 368 -9.65 4.33 -10.56
CA GLN A 368 -10.78 3.75 -11.29
C GLN A 368 -12.00 4.67 -11.41
N THR A 369 -12.21 5.60 -10.48
CA THR A 369 -13.49 6.33 -10.36
C THR A 369 -13.36 7.84 -10.53
N SER A 370 -12.26 8.46 -10.08
CA SER A 370 -12.10 9.92 -10.11
C SER A 370 -11.84 10.46 -11.51
N ARG A 371 -12.52 11.51 -11.98
CA ARG A 371 -12.33 12.07 -13.33
C ARG A 371 -10.91 12.60 -13.61
N SER A 372 -10.26 13.17 -12.59
CA SER A 372 -8.89 13.71 -12.65
C SER A 372 -8.30 13.81 -11.25
N ASP A 373 -6.98 13.84 -11.14
CA ASP A 373 -6.30 14.04 -9.86
C ASP A 373 -6.54 15.45 -9.31
N ALA A 374 -6.61 16.47 -10.17
CA ALA A 374 -6.94 17.84 -9.74
C ALA A 374 -8.31 17.92 -9.05
N GLN A 375 -9.33 17.28 -9.62
CA GLN A 375 -10.65 17.21 -8.97
C GLN A 375 -10.62 16.36 -7.70
N THR A 376 -9.81 15.30 -7.68
CA THR A 376 -9.63 14.45 -6.49
C THR A 376 -9.06 15.25 -5.32
N ILE A 377 -8.08 16.13 -5.57
CA ILE A 377 -7.54 17.03 -4.56
C ILE A 377 -8.63 17.94 -4.00
N GLU A 378 -9.41 18.60 -4.86
CA GLU A 378 -10.50 19.48 -4.42
C GLU A 378 -11.55 18.72 -3.59
N ASN A 379 -11.98 17.55 -4.07
CA ASN A 379 -12.98 16.73 -3.38
C ASN A 379 -12.49 16.27 -2.00
N PHE A 380 -11.23 15.86 -1.86
CA PHE A 380 -10.67 15.44 -0.58
C PHE A 380 -10.43 16.63 0.35
N THR A 381 -9.99 17.77 -0.17
CA THR A 381 -9.92 19.04 0.58
C THR A 381 -11.30 19.40 1.13
N GLN A 382 -12.35 19.35 0.30
CA GLN A 382 -13.70 19.63 0.74
C GLN A 382 -14.22 18.60 1.74
N ALA A 383 -13.89 17.32 1.56
CA ALA A 383 -14.24 16.26 2.52
C ALA A 383 -13.62 16.55 3.90
N LEU A 384 -12.36 16.98 3.98
CA LEU A 384 -11.73 17.39 5.24
C LEU A 384 -12.44 18.59 5.88
N ARG A 385 -12.86 19.60 5.08
CA ARG A 385 -13.67 20.73 5.58
C ARG A 385 -15.03 20.29 6.11
N ASN A 386 -15.72 19.38 5.41
CA ASN A 386 -17.01 18.82 5.86
C ASN A 386 -16.89 18.07 7.20
N LEU A 387 -15.69 17.61 7.54
CA LEU A 387 -15.36 16.98 8.83
C LEU A 387 -14.82 17.97 9.88
N GLY A 388 -14.87 19.27 9.61
CA GLY A 388 -14.39 20.33 10.52
C GLY A 388 -12.87 20.39 10.65
N SER A 389 -12.12 19.87 9.68
CA SER A 389 -10.66 19.80 9.69
C SER A 389 -10.03 20.81 8.72
N ASP A 390 -10.37 22.10 8.83
CA ASP A 390 -9.97 23.16 7.88
C ASP A 390 -8.45 23.29 7.70
N GLU A 391 -7.68 23.19 8.78
CA GLU A 391 -6.22 23.27 8.70
C GLU A 391 -5.61 22.06 7.99
N SER A 392 -6.13 20.86 8.26
CA SER A 392 -5.77 19.65 7.48
C SER A 392 -6.15 19.81 6.02
N ALA A 393 -7.32 20.38 5.72
CA ALA A 393 -7.77 20.63 4.35
C ALA A 393 -6.82 21.56 3.60
N LYS A 394 -6.42 22.68 4.20
CA LYS A 394 -5.44 23.62 3.64
C LYS A 394 -4.08 22.95 3.45
N LYS A 395 -3.59 22.22 4.46
CA LYS A 395 -2.30 21.51 4.42
C LYS A 395 -2.27 20.47 3.29
N PHE A 396 -3.29 19.61 3.23
CA PHE A 396 -3.43 18.63 2.17
C PHE A 396 -3.47 19.30 0.79
N ASN A 397 -4.30 20.33 0.60
CA ASN A 397 -4.44 20.99 -0.70
C ASN A 397 -3.09 21.53 -1.20
N ARG A 398 -2.34 22.23 -0.34
CA ARG A 398 -1.00 22.74 -0.69
C ARG A 398 -0.04 21.61 -1.04
N GLY A 399 0.06 20.59 -0.18
CA GLY A 399 1.02 19.50 -0.35
C GLY A 399 0.71 18.61 -1.54
N ALA A 400 -0.55 18.20 -1.72
CA ALA A 400 -0.98 17.41 -2.87
C ALA A 400 -0.81 18.22 -4.17
N SER A 401 -1.11 19.51 -4.19
CA SER A 401 -0.86 20.37 -5.36
C SER A 401 0.63 20.50 -5.67
N ALA A 402 1.51 20.52 -4.66
CA ALA A 402 2.95 20.53 -4.89
C ALA A 402 3.43 19.24 -5.59
N THR A 403 2.81 18.09 -5.31
CA THR A 403 3.13 16.84 -6.02
C THR A 403 2.77 16.89 -7.51
N ALA A 404 1.79 17.71 -7.90
CA ALA A 404 1.40 17.90 -9.31
C ALA A 404 2.51 18.54 -10.15
N ASN A 405 3.41 19.29 -9.52
CA ASN A 405 4.52 19.97 -10.17
C ASN A 405 5.76 19.09 -10.33
N LEU A 406 5.73 17.84 -9.85
CA LEU A 406 6.83 16.91 -10.04
C LEU A 406 6.96 16.51 -11.53
N PRO A 407 8.17 16.23 -12.03
CA PRO A 407 8.37 15.83 -13.41
C PRO A 407 7.52 14.61 -13.81
N GLY A 408 6.93 14.67 -15.00
CA GLY A 408 6.13 13.57 -15.57
C GLY A 408 4.75 13.38 -14.94
N ARG A 409 4.23 14.37 -14.20
CA ARG A 409 2.87 14.38 -13.65
C ARG A 409 1.90 15.10 -14.57
N ASP A 410 0.72 14.52 -14.75
CA ASP A 410 -0.40 15.12 -15.47
C ASP A 410 -1.68 14.93 -14.66
N TYR A 411 -2.00 15.91 -13.81
CA TYR A 411 -3.16 15.85 -12.91
C TYR A 411 -4.48 16.24 -13.59
N SER A 412 -4.45 16.52 -14.91
CA SER A 412 -5.67 16.58 -15.72
C SER A 412 -6.29 15.18 -15.93
N LYS A 413 -5.48 14.13 -15.74
CA LYS A 413 -5.87 12.72 -15.78
C LYS A 413 -5.89 12.13 -14.36
N PRO A 414 -6.56 10.99 -14.15
CA PRO A 414 -6.54 10.32 -12.85
C PRO A 414 -5.32 9.42 -12.63
N GLY A 415 -5.09 9.17 -11.35
CA GLY A 415 -4.32 8.05 -10.81
C GLY A 415 -2.91 8.37 -10.31
N GLY A 416 -2.52 9.64 -10.31
CA GLY A 416 -1.49 10.14 -9.40
C GLY A 416 -1.95 10.08 -7.94
N LEU A 417 -3.26 10.25 -7.68
CA LEU A 417 -3.88 9.86 -6.40
C LEU A 417 -4.56 8.50 -6.58
N SER A 418 -3.94 7.45 -6.04
CA SER A 418 -4.28 6.05 -6.35
C SER A 418 -5.50 5.56 -5.58
N TYR A 419 -5.56 5.88 -4.29
CA TYR A 419 -6.57 5.40 -3.34
C TYR A 419 -6.96 6.48 -2.34
N VAL A 420 -8.11 6.28 -1.71
CA VAL A 420 -8.51 6.94 -0.47
C VAL A 420 -8.99 5.93 0.54
N SER A 421 -8.77 6.19 1.82
CA SER A 421 -9.41 5.43 2.89
C SER A 421 -10.25 6.31 3.81
N TYR A 422 -11.38 5.77 4.25
CA TYR A 422 -12.28 6.36 5.24
C TYR A 422 -12.54 5.39 6.39
N ASN A 423 -12.52 5.92 7.61
CA ASN A 423 -12.90 5.24 8.84
C ASN A 423 -13.47 6.27 9.82
N TYR A 424 -14.28 5.79 10.75
CA TYR A 424 -14.65 6.52 11.95
C TYR A 424 -14.52 5.57 13.13
N ASN A 425 -13.82 6.00 14.17
CA ASN A 425 -13.68 5.23 15.41
C ASN A 425 -13.92 6.14 16.62
N GLU A 426 -13.64 5.64 17.82
CA GLU A 426 -13.82 6.38 19.08
C GLU A 426 -13.08 7.73 19.12
N ASN A 427 -12.01 7.88 18.34
CA ASN A 427 -11.24 9.13 18.21
C ASN A 427 -11.78 10.08 17.12
N GLY A 428 -12.86 9.70 16.44
CA GLY A 428 -13.50 10.47 15.39
C GLY A 428 -13.11 10.05 13.97
N PRO A 429 -13.26 10.95 12.99
CA PRO A 429 -13.03 10.62 11.59
C PRO A 429 -11.54 10.43 11.29
N TYR A 430 -11.29 9.51 10.36
CA TYR A 430 -9.97 9.15 9.86
C TYR A 430 -10.02 9.11 8.34
N LEU A 431 -9.21 9.94 7.69
CA LEU A 431 -9.06 9.95 6.23
C LEU A 431 -7.60 9.73 5.84
N SER A 432 -7.39 9.12 4.68
CA SER A 432 -6.05 9.01 4.11
C SER A 432 -6.09 9.06 2.60
N SER A 433 -5.21 9.86 2.01
CA SER A 433 -4.96 9.89 0.58
C SER A 433 -3.72 9.05 0.27
N TYR A 434 -3.78 8.28 -0.80
CA TYR A 434 -2.68 7.45 -1.30
C TYR A 434 -2.26 8.00 -2.67
N PHE A 435 -0.97 7.97 -2.94
CA PHE A 435 -0.37 8.55 -4.13
C PHE A 435 0.39 7.47 -4.89
N SER A 436 0.36 7.51 -6.21
CA SER A 436 1.20 6.66 -7.05
C SER A 436 2.33 7.47 -7.68
N PRO A 437 3.57 6.95 -7.70
CA PRO A 437 4.63 7.54 -8.46
C PRO A 437 4.44 7.38 -9.97
N LYS A 438 3.44 6.63 -10.45
CA LYS A 438 3.21 6.40 -11.89
C LYS A 438 4.48 5.95 -12.61
N ALA A 439 5.27 5.11 -11.94
CA ALA A 439 6.64 4.81 -12.34
C ALA A 439 6.73 4.09 -13.69
N GLN A 440 5.65 3.43 -14.12
CA GLN A 440 5.57 2.68 -15.39
C GLN A 440 5.08 3.51 -16.58
N ASP A 441 4.51 4.69 -16.34
CA ASP A 441 3.86 5.52 -17.38
C ASP A 441 4.83 6.55 -18.00
N GLN A 442 6.13 6.50 -17.67
CA GLN A 442 7.14 7.49 -18.05
C GLN A 442 8.17 7.01 -19.06
#